data_AF-J6UFC9-F1
#
_entry.id   AF-J6UFC9-F1
#
_cell.length_a   1.000
_cell.length_b   1.000
_cell.length_c   1.000
_cell.angle_alpha   90.00
_cell.angle_beta   90.00
_cell.angle_gamma   90.00
#
_symmetry.space_group_name_H-M   'P 1'
#
loop_
_entity.id
_entity.type
_entity.pdbx_description
1 polymer ?
#
loop_
_entity_poly.entity_id
_entity_poly.type
_entity_poly.pdbx_seq_one_letter_code
_entity_poly.pdbx_strand_id
1 'polypeptide(L)'
;MARHDHRARPRPSRRTSHRTTFTLLAFGMVGSIAVGAGLTALWAPGPATPASATPQVPHLPIVVAGQTFTVPPEAIRMEVQRRPGPQERIDLVYDWPSLTPPPPRPHAAPVEPGAIVEPPERIFVTVAPADGVLDPAERLKSIYPRYLRDDPSPSPAGLTVLGFRDGTPYQGEDLVYDETAPEHFLARCERPAGSLAIATCLAEHPIGEALVTIRFPRALLGDWQKVADGIGRLLAALHHAG
;
A
#
# COMPACT_ATOMS: atom_id res chain seq x y z
N MET A 1 -112.13 44.91 23.54
CA MET A 1 -111.95 44.40 22.15
C MET A 1 -110.50 43.99 21.98
N ALA A 2 -110.30 42.88 21.27
CA ALA A 2 -109.15 41.97 21.31
C ALA A 2 -107.77 42.62 21.08
N ARG A 3 -106.81 42.26 21.96
CA ARG A 3 -105.36 42.47 21.76
C ARG A 3 -104.81 41.33 20.90
N HIS A 4 -104.04 41.70 19.87
CA HIS A 4 -103.25 40.78 19.07
C HIS A 4 -102.00 40.32 19.82
N ASP A 5 -101.85 39.01 19.96
CA ASP A 5 -100.65 38.31 20.40
C ASP A 5 -99.55 38.37 19.33
N HIS A 6 -98.33 38.74 19.74
CA HIS A 6 -97.12 38.48 18.97
C HIS A 6 -96.14 37.59 19.73
N ARG A 7 -95.90 36.44 19.08
CA ARG A 7 -94.96 35.36 19.37
C ARG A 7 -93.56 35.82 19.78
N ALA A 8 -93.01 35.18 20.81
CA ALA A 8 -91.57 35.05 21.02
C ALA A 8 -91.13 33.62 20.66
N ARG A 9 -90.12 33.48 19.78
CA ARG A 9 -89.49 32.20 19.39
C ARG A 9 -88.34 31.86 20.35
N PRO A 10 -88.19 30.60 20.82
CA PRO A 10 -86.99 30.18 21.53
C PRO A 10 -85.83 29.89 20.55
N ARG A 11 -84.61 30.26 20.95
CA ARG A 11 -83.33 30.03 20.24
C ARG A 11 -82.86 28.57 20.40
N PRO A 12 -82.24 27.94 19.37
CA PRO A 12 -81.71 26.58 19.48
C PRO A 12 -80.40 26.54 20.28
N SER A 13 -80.21 25.42 20.97
CA SER A 13 -79.11 25.09 21.87
C SER A 13 -77.82 24.76 21.12
N ARG A 14 -76.67 25.16 21.70
CA ARG A 14 -75.34 24.68 21.30
C ARG A 14 -74.77 23.87 22.45
N ARG A 15 -75.13 22.58 22.53
CA ARG A 15 -74.41 21.61 23.35
C ARG A 15 -73.19 21.14 22.56
N THR A 16 -72.05 21.77 22.82
CA THR A 16 -70.77 21.39 22.25
C THR A 16 -70.40 19.99 22.75
N SER A 17 -70.29 19.03 21.83
CA SER A 17 -70.03 17.62 22.12
C SER A 17 -68.60 17.41 22.62
N HIS A 18 -68.42 17.23 23.94
CA HIS A 18 -67.14 16.86 24.55
C HIS A 18 -66.63 15.46 24.13
N ARG A 19 -67.48 14.64 23.50
CA ARG A 19 -67.14 13.28 23.05
C ARG A 19 -66.29 13.25 21.79
N THR A 20 -66.44 14.22 20.89
CA THR A 20 -65.65 14.31 19.65
C THR A 20 -64.26 14.88 19.87
N THR A 21 -64.08 15.74 20.87
CA THR A 21 -62.75 16.28 21.24
C THR A 21 -61.87 15.23 21.91
N PHE A 22 -62.45 14.37 22.75
CA PHE A 22 -61.69 13.33 23.46
C PHE A 22 -61.20 12.20 22.52
N THR A 23 -61.99 11.86 21.49
CA THR A 23 -61.63 10.84 20.51
C THR A 23 -60.54 11.30 19.54
N LEU A 24 -60.53 12.59 19.15
CA LEU A 24 -59.47 13.16 18.33
C LEU A 24 -58.13 13.28 19.08
N LEU A 25 -58.16 13.62 20.37
CA LEU A 25 -56.96 13.66 21.22
C LEU A 25 -56.33 12.27 21.42
N ALA A 26 -57.14 11.23 21.61
CA ALA A 26 -56.64 9.86 21.76
C ALA A 26 -55.96 9.33 20.49
N PHE A 27 -56.50 9.64 19.30
CA PHE A 27 -55.88 9.24 18.03
C PHE A 27 -54.56 10.00 17.75
N GLY A 28 -54.49 11.28 18.11
CA GLY A 28 -53.25 12.06 18.01
C GLY A 28 -52.10 11.48 18.84
N MET A 29 -52.41 11.01 20.05
CA MET A 29 -51.41 10.46 20.97
C MET A 29 -50.81 9.13 20.48
N VAL A 30 -51.64 8.24 19.92
CA VAL A 30 -51.15 6.96 19.35
C VAL A 30 -50.31 7.20 18.10
N GLY A 31 -50.69 8.15 17.25
CA GLY A 31 -49.91 8.54 16.07
C GLY A 31 -48.51 9.07 16.42
N SER A 32 -48.40 9.89 17.48
CA SER A 32 -47.11 10.42 17.93
C SER A 32 -46.14 9.35 18.46
N ILE A 33 -46.65 8.29 19.08
CA ILE A 33 -45.80 7.19 19.60
C ILE A 33 -45.20 6.37 18.44
N ALA A 34 -45.98 6.12 17.38
CA ALA A 34 -45.51 5.38 16.21
C ALA A 34 -44.44 6.15 15.41
N VAL A 35 -44.60 7.47 15.27
CA VAL A 35 -43.62 8.33 14.57
C VAL A 35 -42.32 8.46 15.39
N GLY A 36 -42.43 8.59 16.71
CA GLY A 36 -41.26 8.63 17.60
C GLY A 36 -40.41 7.34 17.52
N ALA A 37 -41.06 6.18 17.49
CA ALA A 37 -40.37 4.89 17.35
C ALA A 37 -39.71 4.68 15.97
N GLY A 38 -40.32 5.22 14.90
CA GLY A 38 -39.73 5.17 13.56
C GLY A 38 -38.49 6.05 13.41
N LEU A 39 -38.49 7.23 14.03
CA LEU A 39 -37.36 8.17 13.98
C LEU A 39 -36.15 7.70 14.78
N THR A 40 -36.35 6.97 15.90
CA THR A 40 -35.23 6.38 16.65
C THR A 40 -34.60 5.20 15.92
N ALA A 41 -35.38 4.43 15.15
CA ALA A 41 -34.87 3.34 14.33
C ALA A 41 -33.97 3.81 13.17
N LEU A 42 -34.16 5.04 12.68
CA LEU A 42 -33.33 5.65 11.63
C LEU A 42 -31.95 6.12 12.15
N TRP A 43 -31.82 6.36 13.46
CA TRP A 43 -30.57 6.75 14.12
C TRP A 43 -29.90 5.60 14.88
N ALA A 44 -30.55 4.43 14.94
CA ALA A 44 -29.93 3.24 15.48
C ALA A 44 -28.83 2.80 14.51
N PRO A 45 -27.55 2.71 14.95
CA PRO A 45 -26.53 2.11 14.13
C PRO A 45 -27.00 0.70 13.76
N GLY A 46 -27.05 0.40 12.46
CA GLY A 46 -27.39 -0.93 11.97
C GLY A 46 -26.52 -1.97 12.69
N PRO A 47 -27.01 -3.22 12.86
CA PRO A 47 -26.21 -4.25 13.50
C PRO A 47 -24.87 -4.30 12.78
N ALA A 48 -23.81 -3.94 13.50
CA ALA A 48 -22.46 -4.06 13.00
C ALA A 48 -22.28 -5.54 12.70
N THR A 49 -22.43 -5.93 11.43
CA THR A 49 -21.93 -7.21 10.97
C THR A 49 -20.48 -7.22 11.40
N PRO A 50 -20.07 -8.07 12.35
CA PRO A 50 -18.65 -8.19 12.65
C PRO A 50 -18.03 -8.50 11.29
N ALA A 51 -17.13 -7.61 10.85
CA ALA A 51 -16.29 -7.89 9.70
C ALA A 51 -15.76 -9.29 9.98
N SER A 52 -16.21 -10.26 9.19
CA SER A 52 -15.74 -11.63 9.34
C SER A 52 -14.24 -11.48 9.19
N ALA A 53 -13.51 -11.71 10.28
CA ALA A 53 -12.06 -11.67 10.26
C ALA A 53 -11.69 -12.65 9.16
N THR A 54 -11.35 -12.13 7.98
CA THR A 54 -10.88 -12.94 6.88
C THR A 54 -9.74 -13.76 7.48
N PRO A 55 -9.78 -15.11 7.37
CA PRO A 55 -8.69 -15.95 7.82
C PRO A 55 -7.41 -15.28 7.35
N GLN A 56 -6.50 -14.95 8.28
CA GLN A 56 -5.26 -14.27 7.96
C GLN A 56 -4.55 -15.13 6.93
N VAL A 57 -4.70 -14.79 5.65
CA VAL A 57 -4.06 -15.53 4.58
C VAL A 57 -2.59 -15.19 4.75
N PRO A 58 -1.72 -16.15 5.12
CA PRO A 58 -0.36 -15.83 5.51
C PRO A 58 0.40 -15.16 4.35
N HIS A 59 -0.05 -15.41 3.11
CA HIS A 59 0.46 -14.75 1.92
C HIS A 59 -0.64 -14.57 0.86
N LEU A 60 -0.65 -13.45 0.13
CA LEU A 60 -1.55 -13.19 -0.99
C LEU A 60 -0.90 -13.66 -2.30
N PRO A 61 -1.60 -14.45 -3.14
CA PRO A 61 -1.16 -14.73 -4.50
C PRO A 61 -1.45 -13.52 -5.39
N ILE A 62 -0.41 -12.95 -5.99
CA ILE A 62 -0.46 -11.78 -6.87
C ILE A 62 0.11 -12.19 -8.21
N VAL A 63 -0.60 -11.88 -9.30
CA VAL A 63 -0.16 -12.23 -10.64
C VAL A 63 0.31 -10.98 -11.36
N VAL A 64 1.58 -10.94 -11.76
CA VAL A 64 2.17 -9.84 -12.55
C VAL A 64 2.79 -10.45 -13.80
N ALA A 65 2.43 -9.95 -14.98
CA ALA A 65 2.91 -10.48 -16.27
C ALA A 65 2.78 -12.02 -16.39
N GLY A 66 1.66 -12.57 -15.91
CA GLY A 66 1.41 -14.02 -15.93
C GLY A 66 2.19 -14.84 -14.91
N GLN A 67 3.06 -14.23 -14.10
CA GLN A 67 3.80 -14.88 -13.03
C GLN A 67 3.11 -14.69 -11.69
N THR A 68 2.96 -15.77 -10.93
CA THR A 68 2.40 -15.74 -9.58
C THR A 68 3.50 -15.49 -8.55
N PHE A 69 3.27 -14.50 -7.69
CA PHE A 69 4.09 -14.15 -6.55
C PHE A 69 3.26 -14.25 -5.29
N THR A 70 3.80 -14.92 -4.28
CA THR A 70 3.10 -15.14 -3.02
C THR A 70 3.72 -14.25 -1.96
N VAL A 71 3.02 -13.17 -1.61
CA VAL A 71 3.57 -12.05 -0.83
C VAL A 71 2.89 -11.91 0.52
N PRO A 72 3.62 -11.62 1.61
CA PRO A 72 2.99 -11.21 2.87
C PRO A 72 2.20 -9.90 2.67
N PRO A 73 0.93 -9.80 3.08
CA PRO A 73 0.15 -8.57 2.97
C PRO A 73 0.85 -7.35 3.60
N GLU A 74 1.59 -7.57 4.67
CA GLU A 74 2.30 -6.54 5.45
C GLU A 74 3.50 -5.98 4.68
N ALA A 75 4.09 -6.76 3.76
CA ALA A 75 5.18 -6.29 2.91
C ALA A 75 4.67 -5.30 1.85
N ILE A 76 3.38 -5.36 1.49
CA ILE A 76 2.80 -4.56 0.43
C ILE A 76 2.69 -3.09 0.89
N ARG A 77 3.38 -2.21 0.17
CA ARG A 77 3.51 -0.79 0.51
C ARG A 77 2.24 -0.01 0.29
N MET A 78 1.51 -0.31 -0.78
CA MET A 78 0.31 0.41 -1.16
C MET A 78 -0.92 -0.39 -0.78
N GLU A 79 -1.81 0.22 0.01
CA GLU A 79 -3.09 -0.38 0.43
C GLU A 79 -3.88 -0.96 -0.76
N VAL A 80 -3.91 -0.22 -1.87
CA VAL A 80 -4.64 -0.58 -3.09
C VAL A 80 -4.12 -1.86 -3.76
N GLN A 81 -2.86 -2.24 -3.51
CA GLN A 81 -2.22 -3.46 -4.03
C GLN A 81 -2.44 -4.68 -3.10
N ARG A 82 -3.05 -4.51 -1.92
CA ARG A 82 -3.31 -5.61 -0.95
C ARG A 82 -4.52 -6.47 -1.32
N ARG A 83 -4.56 -6.91 -2.58
CA ARG A 83 -5.67 -7.70 -3.14
C ARG A 83 -5.11 -8.83 -3.99
N PRO A 84 -5.54 -10.09 -3.78
CA PRO A 84 -5.04 -11.21 -4.57
C PRO A 84 -5.47 -11.09 -6.04
N GLY A 85 -4.73 -11.76 -6.93
CA GLY A 85 -5.02 -11.84 -8.36
C GLY A 85 -4.16 -10.93 -9.23
N PRO A 86 -4.58 -10.70 -10.49
CA PRO A 86 -3.83 -9.93 -11.47
C PRO A 86 -3.61 -8.47 -11.06
N GLN A 87 -2.38 -7.99 -11.19
CA GLN A 87 -1.99 -6.60 -10.98
C GLN A 87 -0.96 -6.16 -12.03
N GLU A 88 -1.01 -4.89 -12.40
CA GLU A 88 -0.01 -4.26 -13.29
C GLU A 88 1.37 -4.19 -12.63
N ARG A 89 1.42 -4.08 -11.31
CA ARG A 89 2.64 -3.96 -10.52
C ARG A 89 2.36 -4.19 -9.05
N ILE A 90 3.32 -4.74 -8.32
CA ILE A 90 3.31 -4.74 -6.86
C ILE A 90 4.58 -4.12 -6.26
N ASP A 91 4.40 -3.33 -5.20
CA ASP A 91 5.47 -2.65 -4.47
C ASP A 91 5.58 -3.21 -3.04
N LEU A 92 6.73 -3.78 -2.71
CA LEU A 92 7.01 -4.42 -1.43
C LEU A 92 8.11 -3.70 -0.67
N VAL A 93 8.15 -3.91 0.64
CA VAL A 93 9.21 -3.43 1.53
C VAL A 93 9.53 -4.49 2.58
N TYR A 94 10.82 -4.62 2.87
CA TYR A 94 11.36 -5.52 3.88
C TYR A 94 12.42 -4.80 4.71
N ASP A 95 12.48 -5.11 6.00
CA ASP A 95 13.59 -4.67 6.85
C ASP A 95 14.83 -5.53 6.55
N TRP A 96 16.00 -4.89 6.52
CA TRP A 96 17.29 -5.54 6.36
C TRP A 96 17.97 -5.72 7.72
N PRO A 97 18.67 -6.85 7.99
CA PRO A 97 18.92 -8.01 7.14
C PRO A 97 17.91 -9.15 7.29
N SER A 98 16.87 -9.00 8.11
CA SER A 98 15.90 -10.06 8.41
C SER A 98 15.03 -10.44 7.21
N LEU A 99 14.86 -9.54 6.25
CA LEU A 99 13.95 -9.67 5.10
C LEU A 99 12.51 -9.97 5.53
N THR A 100 12.12 -9.43 6.68
CA THR A 100 10.75 -9.51 7.21
C THR A 100 9.99 -8.24 6.84
N PRO A 101 8.66 -8.32 6.63
CA PRO A 101 7.84 -7.12 6.48
C PRO A 101 8.03 -6.18 7.67
N PRO A 102 8.19 -4.86 7.45
CA PRO A 102 8.28 -3.92 8.55
C PRO A 102 6.97 -3.92 9.35
N PRO A 103 7.02 -3.68 10.66
CA PRO A 103 5.81 -3.53 11.45
C PRO A 103 4.94 -2.41 10.88
N PRO A 104 3.59 -2.53 10.97
CA PRO A 104 2.70 -1.43 10.63
C PRO A 104 3.17 -0.19 11.39
N ARG A 105 3.51 0.88 10.67
CA ARG A 105 3.97 2.11 11.32
C ARG A 105 2.89 2.55 12.32
N PRO A 106 3.17 2.63 13.63
CA PRO A 106 2.31 3.37 14.53
C PRO A 106 2.20 4.79 13.99
N HIS A 107 1.02 5.41 14.09
CA HIS A 107 0.96 6.88 14.04
C HIS A 107 2.02 7.40 15.00
N ALA A 108 2.98 8.18 14.45
CA ALA A 108 4.25 8.55 15.07
C ALA A 108 4.24 8.41 16.60
N ALA A 109 4.86 7.35 17.12
CA ALA A 109 5.13 7.29 18.55
C ALA A 109 5.95 8.55 18.90
N PRO A 110 5.70 9.20 20.06
CA PRO A 110 6.48 10.36 20.47
C PRO A 110 7.96 10.00 20.44
N VAL A 111 8.71 10.61 19.52
CA VAL A 111 10.18 10.50 19.50
C VAL A 111 10.66 11.31 20.70
N GLU A 112 11.34 10.67 21.64
CA GLU A 112 11.99 11.38 22.74
C GLU A 112 12.92 12.46 22.16
N PRO A 113 12.82 13.74 22.61
CA PRO A 113 13.70 14.79 22.13
C PRO A 113 15.17 14.41 22.37
N GLY A 114 15.91 14.18 21.29
CA GLY A 114 17.34 13.81 21.34
C GLY A 114 17.65 12.34 21.05
N ALA A 115 16.65 11.47 20.87
CA ALA A 115 16.89 10.12 20.38
C ALA A 115 17.24 10.15 18.89
N ILE A 116 18.51 9.88 18.55
CA ILE A 116 18.91 9.57 17.17
C ILE A 116 18.45 8.14 16.91
N VAL A 117 17.23 7.99 16.39
CA VAL A 117 16.78 6.71 15.83
C VAL A 117 17.33 6.64 14.42
N GLU A 118 18.41 5.89 14.22
CA GLU A 118 18.84 5.54 12.86
C GLU A 118 17.69 4.79 12.18
N PRO A 119 17.18 5.29 11.04
CA PRO A 119 16.08 4.63 10.37
C PRO A 119 16.52 3.22 9.97
N PRO A 120 15.67 2.19 10.17
CA PRO A 120 16.03 0.83 9.82
C PRO A 120 16.37 0.74 8.33
N GLU A 121 17.45 0.05 8.01
CA GLU A 121 17.82 -0.24 6.63
C GLU A 121 16.73 -1.09 6.00
N ARG A 122 16.26 -0.67 4.82
CA ARG A 122 15.15 -1.31 4.13
C ARG A 122 15.51 -1.63 2.70
N ILE A 123 15.01 -2.77 2.25
CA ILE A 123 15.01 -3.16 0.86
C ILE A 123 13.61 -2.96 0.31
N PHE A 124 13.53 -2.36 -0.86
CA PHE A 124 12.29 -2.17 -1.60
C PHE A 124 12.29 -3.08 -2.80
N VAL A 125 11.19 -3.77 -3.05
CA VAL A 125 11.04 -4.65 -4.21
C VAL A 125 9.89 -4.14 -5.05
N THR A 126 10.11 -4.05 -6.35
CA THR A 126 9.06 -3.76 -7.33
C THR A 126 8.99 -4.93 -8.28
N VAL A 127 7.78 -5.44 -8.52
CA VAL A 127 7.54 -6.47 -9.54
C VAL A 127 6.59 -5.88 -10.57
N ALA A 128 7.04 -5.78 -11.81
CA ALA A 128 6.29 -5.23 -12.95
C ALA A 128 6.53 -6.10 -14.20
N PRO A 129 5.74 -5.95 -15.27
CA PRO A 129 6.09 -6.46 -16.58
C PRO A 129 7.50 -6.02 -17.01
N ALA A 130 8.24 -6.91 -17.65
CA ALA A 130 9.57 -6.59 -18.17
C ALA A 130 9.52 -5.65 -19.39
N ASP A 131 8.37 -5.55 -20.07
CA ASP A 131 8.12 -4.63 -21.19
C ASP A 131 9.21 -4.66 -22.29
N GLY A 132 9.78 -5.84 -22.55
CA GLY A 132 10.85 -6.02 -23.54
C GLY A 132 12.21 -5.44 -23.14
N VAL A 133 12.39 -5.05 -21.87
CA VAL A 133 13.69 -4.69 -21.32
C VAL A 133 14.60 -5.91 -21.34
N LEU A 134 15.78 -5.75 -21.96
CA LEU A 134 16.78 -6.81 -22.03
C LEU A 134 17.24 -7.26 -20.64
N ASP A 135 17.58 -8.55 -20.54
CA ASP A 135 18.15 -9.12 -19.33
C ASP A 135 19.36 -8.28 -18.85
N PRO A 136 19.50 -8.05 -17.53
CA PRO A 136 20.64 -7.30 -16.99
C PRO A 136 22.01 -7.81 -17.45
N ALA A 137 22.22 -9.13 -17.56
CA ALA A 137 23.45 -9.74 -18.05
C ALA A 137 23.65 -9.54 -19.56
N GLU A 138 22.56 -9.45 -20.33
CA GLU A 138 22.64 -9.09 -21.74
C GLU A 138 22.98 -7.61 -21.93
N ARG A 139 22.39 -6.73 -21.10
CA ARG A 139 22.74 -5.30 -21.06
C ARG A 139 24.19 -5.08 -20.67
N LEU A 140 24.72 -5.87 -19.72
CA LEU A 140 26.15 -5.86 -19.36
C LEU A 140 27.05 -6.10 -20.57
N LYS A 141 26.67 -6.99 -21.48
CA LYS A 141 27.47 -7.35 -22.66
C LYS A 141 27.26 -6.40 -23.84
N SER A 142 26.03 -5.94 -24.04
CA SER A 142 25.63 -5.30 -25.32
C SER A 142 25.29 -3.81 -25.21
N ILE A 143 24.88 -3.33 -24.03
CA ILE A 143 24.38 -1.96 -23.84
C ILE A 143 25.35 -1.14 -22.99
N TYR A 144 25.62 -1.57 -21.76
CA TYR A 144 26.40 -0.81 -20.79
C TYR A 144 27.81 -0.44 -21.26
N PRO A 145 28.59 -1.30 -21.94
CA PRO A 145 29.96 -0.96 -22.35
C PRO A 145 30.05 0.32 -23.18
N ARG A 146 28.97 0.66 -23.91
CA ARG A 146 28.91 1.90 -24.70
C ARG A 146 28.84 3.16 -23.86
N TYR A 147 28.55 3.08 -22.57
CA TYR A 147 28.30 4.23 -21.68
C TYR A 147 29.28 4.30 -20.49
N LEU A 148 30.16 3.32 -20.31
CA LEU A 148 31.10 3.27 -19.18
C LEU A 148 32.31 4.19 -19.40
N ARG A 149 32.87 4.71 -18.30
CA ARG A 149 34.21 5.30 -18.30
C ARG A 149 35.26 4.20 -18.51
N ASP A 150 36.41 4.58 -19.05
CA ASP A 150 37.52 3.65 -19.29
C ASP A 150 38.29 3.33 -17.98
N ASP A 151 38.05 4.14 -16.95
CA ASP A 151 38.75 4.17 -15.68
C ASP A 151 37.88 3.53 -14.56
N PRO A 152 38.27 2.34 -14.04
CA PRO A 152 37.55 1.70 -12.96
C PRO A 152 37.68 2.48 -11.65
N SER A 153 36.60 2.50 -10.87
CA SER A 153 36.55 3.17 -9.57
C SER A 153 37.06 2.24 -8.45
N PRO A 154 37.45 2.80 -7.29
CA PRO A 154 37.72 1.99 -6.11
C PRO A 154 36.54 1.07 -5.80
N SER A 155 36.82 -0.22 -5.61
CA SER A 155 35.80 -1.25 -5.47
C SER A 155 35.99 -2.05 -4.18
N PRO A 156 34.91 -2.47 -3.50
CA PRO A 156 34.99 -3.53 -2.50
C PRO A 156 35.60 -4.81 -3.08
N ALA A 157 36.20 -5.63 -2.22
CA ALA A 157 36.81 -6.88 -2.64
C ALA A 157 35.79 -7.80 -3.35
N GLY A 158 36.16 -8.30 -4.52
CA GLY A 158 35.35 -9.21 -5.33
C GLY A 158 34.32 -8.53 -6.25
N LEU A 159 34.23 -7.19 -6.26
CA LEU A 159 33.39 -6.46 -7.19
C LEU A 159 34.22 -5.71 -8.22
N THR A 160 33.67 -5.54 -9.42
CA THR A 160 34.07 -4.53 -10.39
C THR A 160 33.12 -3.34 -10.25
N VAL A 161 33.66 -2.11 -10.23
CA VAL A 161 32.89 -0.85 -10.21
C VAL A 161 33.33 0.03 -11.37
N LEU A 162 32.43 0.25 -12.33
CA LEU A 162 32.66 1.09 -13.51
C LEU A 162 31.66 2.24 -13.53
N GLY A 163 32.16 3.47 -13.51
CA GLY A 163 31.29 4.66 -13.55
C GLY A 163 30.68 4.87 -14.94
N PHE A 164 29.40 5.25 -15.02
CA PHE A 164 28.81 5.69 -16.27
C PHE A 164 29.22 7.13 -16.61
N ARG A 165 29.53 7.38 -17.89
CA ARG A 165 29.93 8.70 -18.38
C ARG A 165 28.80 9.71 -18.21
N ASP A 166 29.17 10.96 -17.96
CA ASP A 166 28.20 12.05 -17.85
C ASP A 166 27.59 12.35 -19.24
N GLY A 167 26.35 12.87 -19.26
CA GLY A 167 25.58 13.06 -20.49
C GLY A 167 24.98 11.78 -21.08
N THR A 168 25.18 10.62 -20.46
CA THR A 168 24.50 9.36 -20.83
C THR A 168 23.19 9.20 -20.04
N PRO A 169 22.27 8.29 -20.46
CA PRO A 169 21.06 7.98 -19.69
C PRO A 169 21.32 7.43 -18.27
N TYR A 170 22.55 6.98 -18.00
CA TYR A 170 22.98 6.41 -16.73
C TYR A 170 23.93 7.34 -15.95
N GLN A 171 24.02 8.61 -16.37
CA GLN A 171 24.89 9.58 -15.70
C GLN A 171 24.59 9.66 -14.20
N GLY A 172 25.63 9.89 -13.40
CA GLY A 172 25.51 9.89 -11.94
C GLY A 172 25.46 8.50 -11.29
N GLU A 173 25.53 7.41 -12.05
CA GLU A 173 25.53 6.04 -11.51
C GLU A 173 26.86 5.32 -11.79
N ASP A 174 27.07 4.22 -11.07
CA ASP A 174 28.08 3.20 -11.33
C ASP A 174 27.42 1.87 -11.66
N LEU A 175 28.03 1.11 -12.57
CA LEU A 175 27.76 -0.29 -12.77
C LEU A 175 28.63 -1.11 -11.83
N VAL A 176 28.02 -1.96 -11.01
CA VAL A 176 28.68 -2.76 -9.99
C VAL A 176 28.33 -4.23 -10.20
N TYR A 177 29.31 -5.11 -10.33
CA TYR A 177 29.05 -6.54 -10.54
C TYR A 177 30.18 -7.43 -10.02
N ASP A 178 29.85 -8.69 -9.75
CA ASP A 178 30.84 -9.74 -9.51
C ASP A 178 31.49 -10.14 -10.83
N GLU A 179 32.80 -9.93 -10.97
CA GLU A 179 33.53 -10.23 -12.20
C GLU A 179 33.54 -11.72 -12.54
N THR A 180 33.49 -12.58 -11.52
CA THR A 180 33.55 -14.03 -11.66
C THR A 180 32.20 -14.67 -11.94
N ALA A 181 31.12 -14.04 -11.46
CA ALA A 181 29.74 -14.48 -11.64
C ALA A 181 28.77 -13.27 -11.73
N PRO A 182 28.72 -12.53 -12.85
CA PRO A 182 27.85 -11.35 -12.97
C PRO A 182 26.36 -11.63 -12.78
N GLU A 183 25.92 -12.87 -13.02
CA GLU A 183 24.57 -13.35 -12.74
C GLU A 183 24.27 -13.50 -11.24
N HIS A 184 25.30 -13.66 -10.41
CA HIS A 184 25.16 -13.74 -8.96
C HIS A 184 24.93 -12.36 -8.35
N PHE A 185 25.66 -11.35 -8.84
CA PHE A 185 25.48 -9.97 -8.41
C PHE A 185 25.79 -8.98 -9.54
N LEU A 186 24.76 -8.22 -9.93
CA LEU A 186 24.87 -7.08 -10.83
C LEU A 186 23.86 -6.01 -10.41
N ALA A 187 24.36 -4.80 -10.20
CA ALA A 187 23.57 -3.67 -9.75
C ALA A 187 24.02 -2.37 -10.44
N ARG A 188 23.07 -1.45 -10.59
CA ARG A 188 23.36 -0.04 -10.86
C ARG A 188 23.24 0.75 -9.59
N CYS A 189 24.25 1.54 -9.24
CA CYS A 189 24.29 2.26 -7.98
C CYS A 189 24.46 3.75 -8.22
N GLU A 190 23.56 4.55 -7.65
CA GLU A 190 23.70 6.01 -7.62
C GLU A 190 25.03 6.38 -6.96
N ARG A 191 25.71 7.40 -7.49
CA ARG A 191 26.88 7.98 -6.82
C ARG A 191 26.39 8.93 -5.71
N PRO A 192 27.00 8.88 -4.50
CA PRO A 192 26.65 9.82 -3.44
C PRO A 192 26.84 11.27 -3.89
N ALA A 193 25.79 12.07 -3.76
CA ALA A 193 25.78 13.49 -4.11
C ALA A 193 25.67 14.35 -2.84
N GLY A 194 26.82 14.64 -2.21
CA GLY A 194 26.90 15.37 -0.94
C GLY A 194 26.77 14.47 0.30
N SER A 195 27.02 15.04 1.49
CA SER A 195 27.16 14.28 2.74
C SER A 195 25.84 13.74 3.32
N LEU A 196 24.69 14.22 2.85
CA LEU A 196 23.37 13.84 3.35
C LEU A 196 22.57 12.95 2.39
N ALA A 197 23.09 12.69 1.18
CA ALA A 197 22.39 11.91 0.17
C ALA A 197 22.53 10.41 0.45
N ILE A 198 21.40 9.73 0.63
CA ILE A 198 21.35 8.26 0.70
C ILE A 198 21.34 7.74 -0.74
N ALA A 199 22.51 7.39 -1.26
CA ALA A 199 22.63 6.72 -2.54
C ALA A 199 22.07 5.28 -2.46
N THR A 200 21.36 4.86 -3.50
CA THR A 200 20.81 3.51 -3.60
C THR A 200 21.38 2.73 -4.77
N CYS A 201 21.25 1.41 -4.69
CA CYS A 201 21.53 0.47 -5.75
C CYS A 201 20.24 -0.21 -6.21
N LEU A 202 20.19 -0.56 -7.49
CA LEU A 202 19.14 -1.33 -8.15
C LEU A 202 19.73 -2.63 -8.70
N ALA A 203 19.30 -3.77 -8.17
CA ALA A 203 19.52 -5.09 -8.76
C ALA A 203 18.23 -5.54 -9.44
N GLU A 204 18.34 -6.10 -10.64
CA GLU A 204 17.19 -6.50 -11.45
C GLU A 204 17.26 -8.01 -11.70
N HIS A 205 16.13 -8.69 -11.53
CA HIS A 205 16.03 -10.14 -11.68
C HIS A 205 14.79 -10.47 -12.53
N PRO A 206 14.95 -10.91 -13.78
CA PRO A 206 13.83 -11.34 -14.59
C PRO A 206 13.31 -12.69 -14.10
N ILE A 207 11.98 -12.83 -14.08
CA ILE A 207 11.24 -14.05 -13.77
C ILE A 207 10.12 -14.15 -14.80
N GLY A 208 10.27 -15.05 -15.78
CA GLY A 208 9.36 -15.10 -16.93
C GLY A 208 9.27 -13.73 -17.62
N GLU A 209 8.04 -13.23 -17.80
CA GLU A 209 7.77 -11.90 -18.38
C GLU A 209 7.72 -10.77 -17.34
N ALA A 210 8.02 -11.07 -16.07
CA ALA A 210 8.09 -10.07 -15.00
C ALA A 210 9.55 -9.69 -14.71
N LEU A 211 9.77 -8.43 -14.34
CA LEU A 211 11.03 -7.91 -13.85
C LEU A 211 10.90 -7.57 -12.37
N VAL A 212 11.73 -8.21 -11.54
CA VAL A 212 11.85 -7.90 -10.12
C VAL A 212 13.01 -6.92 -9.92
N THR A 213 12.70 -5.68 -9.56
CA THR A 213 13.70 -4.66 -9.25
C THR A 213 13.83 -4.51 -7.73
N ILE A 214 15.04 -4.71 -7.23
CA ILE A 214 15.40 -4.65 -5.81
C ILE A 214 16.24 -3.41 -5.58
N ARG A 215 15.72 -2.49 -4.75
CA ARG A 215 16.41 -1.27 -4.36
C ARG A 215 16.90 -1.36 -2.93
N PHE A 216 18.20 -1.14 -2.73
CA PHE A 216 18.85 -1.22 -1.42
C PHE A 216 19.85 -0.06 -1.21
N PRO A 217 20.22 0.28 0.03
CA PRO A 217 21.21 1.32 0.30
C PRO A 217 22.59 0.95 -0.27
N ARG A 218 23.26 1.90 -0.92
CA ARG A 218 24.61 1.67 -1.47
C ARG A 218 25.64 1.28 -0.41
N ALA A 219 25.45 1.70 0.84
CA ALA A 219 26.30 1.33 1.97
C ALA A 219 26.44 -0.20 2.14
N LEU A 220 25.44 -0.98 1.69
CA LEU A 220 25.47 -2.44 1.76
C LEU A 220 26.43 -3.10 0.76
N LEU A 221 27.05 -2.34 -0.17
CA LEU A 221 28.07 -2.89 -1.08
C LEU A 221 29.32 -3.40 -0.35
N GLY A 222 29.58 -2.94 0.87
CA GLY A 222 30.67 -3.48 1.70
C GLY A 222 30.48 -4.95 2.11
N ASP A 223 29.23 -5.40 2.14
CA ASP A 223 28.79 -6.75 2.50
C ASP A 223 27.96 -7.38 1.35
N TRP A 224 28.36 -7.11 0.10
CA TRP A 224 27.55 -7.42 -1.09
C TRP A 224 27.17 -8.90 -1.22
N GLN A 225 28.00 -9.83 -0.76
CA GLN A 225 27.66 -11.26 -0.78
C GLN A 225 26.43 -11.55 0.10
N LYS A 226 26.34 -10.91 1.27
CA LYS A 226 25.14 -11.03 2.12
C LYS A 226 23.91 -10.50 1.40
N VAL A 227 24.05 -9.39 0.66
CA VAL A 227 22.99 -8.80 -0.16
C VAL A 227 22.57 -9.77 -1.26
N ALA A 228 23.51 -10.31 -2.03
CA ALA A 228 23.25 -11.30 -3.08
C ALA A 228 22.51 -12.54 -2.53
N ASP A 229 23.00 -13.10 -1.42
CA ASP A 229 22.37 -14.25 -0.76
C ASP A 229 20.96 -13.91 -0.22
N GLY A 230 20.81 -12.72 0.35
CA GLY A 230 19.53 -12.21 0.84
C GLY A 230 18.50 -12.05 -0.27
N ILE A 231 18.93 -11.46 -1.39
CA ILE A 231 18.12 -11.33 -2.61
C ILE A 231 17.72 -12.71 -3.13
N GLY A 232 18.65 -13.66 -3.23
CA GLY A 232 18.37 -15.03 -3.65
C GLY A 232 17.30 -15.70 -2.77
N ARG A 233 17.42 -15.59 -1.44
CA ARG A 233 16.41 -16.09 -0.49
C ARG A 233 15.05 -15.41 -0.66
N LEU A 234 15.03 -14.10 -0.89
CA LEU A 234 13.80 -13.34 -1.07
C LEU A 234 13.07 -13.73 -2.36
N LEU A 235 13.79 -13.81 -3.48
CA LEU A 235 13.24 -14.24 -4.77
C LEU A 235 12.70 -15.67 -4.68
N ALA A 236 13.46 -16.57 -4.05
CA ALA A 236 13.01 -17.93 -3.77
C ALA A 236 11.70 -17.93 -2.96
N ALA A 237 11.62 -17.18 -1.86
CA ALA A 237 10.41 -17.13 -1.03
C ALA A 237 9.19 -16.56 -1.78
N LEU A 238 9.40 -15.55 -2.63
CA LEU A 238 8.33 -14.91 -3.41
C LEU A 238 7.76 -15.82 -4.50
N HIS A 239 8.60 -16.66 -5.11
CA HIS A 239 8.22 -17.48 -6.26
C HIS A 239 7.92 -18.95 -5.89
N HIS A 240 8.42 -19.46 -4.76
CA HIS A 240 8.23 -20.88 -4.36
C HIS A 240 6.92 -21.18 -3.62
N ALA A 241 6.12 -20.20 -3.23
CA ALA A 241 4.89 -20.52 -2.52
C ALA A 241 3.76 -20.91 -3.50
N GLY A 242 3.86 -22.16 -3.93
CA GLY A 242 2.83 -23.03 -4.50
C GLY A 242 2.88 -24.39 -3.80
#